data_AF-A0A7W1VB34-F1
#
_entry.id   AF-A0A7W1VB34-F1
#
_cell.length_a   1.000
_cell.length_b   1.000
_cell.length_c   1.000
_cell.angle_alpha   90.00
_cell.angle_beta   90.00
_cell.angle_gamma   90.00
#
_symmetry.space_group_name_H-M   'P 1'
#
loop_
_entity.id
_entity.type
_entity.pdbx_description
1 polymer ?
#
loop_
_entity_poly.entity_id
_entity_poly.type
_entity_poly.pdbx_seq_one_letter_code
_entity_poly.pdbx_strand_id
1 'polypeptide(L)'
;MKTILLSFIFVFSAVNTFSAVRTWDGGGANGNWSTAANWVGDVAPVAGDNLVFPATAAQFSTINNLSTFTFSSLTIEGGNYTIGGNTLNLTNGLTVNGGTQALNTLVVIANSQTFRAAQNSTVTIGILFIASGFPNPFTLTLDGEGIFGIGIITGTGSLTKNGLGVALIISAGNYNGAVTLNNGILVVDATIPNSTVTINGGSIGGEFGFSGFGGTGTVGATNVTAGVISAGTLTSPTGILNINNGLTFTANGNYVCKISGTTAGANGYDQLNVIGAVSLNNARLVPLPFGTFRPAIGDSFVILRNDGTDPINGTFLNAPENAVFGGALNTAFRITYRGGDGNDVVITRVNRANFDFDADGKSDISVFRPSNGFWYLNQSAASFRAVQFGSAEDRIVPADYDGDNRTDIAVFRPSNGFWYQLRSSDNTFSGVQFGTSEDVPVPNDYDGDGRADLAVFRPSNGTWYQLRSIANQFFAQQFGQSGDKPMVGDFDGDGIGDLTVFRNGNWFLFESASNAFRGVSFGVTTDKSVAADYDGDGKTDIAVFRPSNGTWYQLSSSNNNAFSAIQFGVAEDIPVAADYDGDGKSDVAVFRPSNGTWYLLRSTAGFTSVQFGQNGDRPIPSAFVQ
;
A
#
# COMPACT_ATOMS: atom_id res chain seq x y z
N MET A 1 -41.16 76.86 38.62
CA MET A 1 -40.87 76.70 37.17
C MET A 1 -39.56 75.93 37.04
N LYS A 2 -39.52 74.93 36.14
CA LYS A 2 -38.42 73.97 35.82
C LYS A 2 -38.38 72.64 36.59
N THR A 3 -39.33 71.80 36.18
CA THR A 3 -39.24 70.39 35.75
C THR A 3 -37.88 69.68 35.90
N ILE A 4 -37.86 68.60 36.68
CA ILE A 4 -36.83 67.56 36.70
C ILE A 4 -37.30 66.47 35.71
N LEU A 5 -36.47 66.17 34.70
CA LEU A 5 -36.69 65.07 33.76
C LEU A 5 -36.25 63.76 34.42
N LEU A 6 -37.18 62.81 34.58
CA LEU A 6 -36.88 61.46 35.05
C LEU A 6 -36.57 60.57 33.83
N SER A 7 -35.32 60.17 33.66
CA SER A 7 -34.89 59.23 32.62
C SER A 7 -35.28 57.81 33.03
N PHE A 8 -36.25 57.20 32.35
CA PHE A 8 -36.52 55.77 32.48
C PHE A 8 -35.45 54.98 31.72
N ILE A 9 -34.57 54.30 32.45
CA ILE A 9 -33.71 53.23 31.92
C ILE A 9 -34.60 52.00 31.74
N PHE A 10 -34.88 51.63 30.49
CA PHE A 10 -35.39 50.30 30.18
C PHE A 10 -34.21 49.33 30.22
N VAL A 11 -34.13 48.53 31.28
CA VAL A 11 -33.33 47.31 31.28
C VAL A 11 -34.09 46.30 30.43
N PHE A 12 -33.65 46.08 29.19
CA PHE A 12 -34.03 44.88 28.46
C PHE A 12 -33.38 43.70 29.18
N SER A 13 -34.15 42.99 30.01
CA SER A 13 -33.78 41.64 30.42
C SER A 13 -33.76 40.78 29.16
N ALA A 14 -32.59 40.29 28.77
CA ALA A 14 -32.49 39.24 27.76
C ALA A 14 -33.31 38.04 28.25
N VAL A 15 -34.48 37.84 27.64
CA VAL A 15 -35.18 36.57 27.74
C VAL A 15 -34.26 35.58 27.06
N ASN A 16 -33.74 34.60 27.81
CA ASN A 16 -33.13 33.41 27.20
C ASN A 16 -34.25 32.72 26.42
N THR A 17 -34.40 33.07 25.14
CA THR A 17 -35.28 32.34 24.23
C THR A 17 -34.62 30.99 24.02
N PHE A 18 -35.13 29.96 24.70
CA PHE A 18 -34.76 28.58 24.40
C PHE A 18 -35.02 28.32 22.91
N SER A 19 -34.05 27.74 22.22
CA SER A 19 -34.21 27.33 20.83
C SER A 19 -35.33 26.30 20.75
N ALA A 20 -36.46 26.66 20.10
CA ALA A 20 -37.57 25.75 19.96
C ALA A 20 -37.25 24.69 18.90
N VAL A 21 -37.77 23.47 19.06
CA VAL A 21 -37.65 22.42 18.05
C VAL A 21 -38.81 22.57 17.07
N ARG A 22 -38.50 22.64 15.78
CA ARG A 22 -39.46 22.69 14.68
C ARG A 22 -39.27 21.44 13.84
N THR A 23 -40.29 20.58 13.82
CA THR A 23 -40.25 19.32 13.10
C THR A 23 -41.04 19.44 11.81
N TRP A 24 -40.38 19.19 10.68
CA TRP A 24 -41.01 19.14 9.37
C TRP A 24 -41.91 17.91 9.25
N ASP A 25 -43.16 18.09 8.85
CA ASP A 25 -44.06 16.99 8.48
C ASP A 25 -44.46 17.01 7.00
N GLY A 26 -44.29 18.15 6.32
CA GLY A 26 -44.64 18.33 4.91
C GLY A 26 -46.14 18.23 4.63
N GLY A 27 -47.00 18.54 5.62
CA GLY A 27 -48.45 18.43 5.51
C GLY A 27 -49.13 19.48 4.62
N GLY A 28 -48.43 20.55 4.23
CA GLY A 28 -48.96 21.66 3.44
C GLY A 28 -48.96 21.43 1.93
N ALA A 29 -49.61 22.34 1.21
CA ALA A 29 -49.80 22.24 -0.25
C ALA A 29 -48.56 22.59 -1.09
N ASN A 30 -47.46 23.00 -0.47
CA ASN A 30 -46.19 23.37 -1.12
C ASN A 30 -45.02 23.00 -0.21
N GLY A 31 -43.79 23.03 -0.72
CA GLY A 31 -42.58 22.70 0.06
C GLY A 31 -41.94 23.87 0.83
N ASN A 32 -42.62 25.02 1.00
CA ASN A 32 -42.00 26.22 1.57
C ASN A 32 -41.91 26.17 3.10
N TRP A 33 -40.78 26.59 3.66
CA TRP A 33 -40.58 26.65 5.11
C TRP A 33 -41.45 27.70 5.80
N SER A 34 -41.87 28.76 5.11
CA SER A 34 -42.81 29.76 5.67
C SER A 34 -44.25 29.26 5.81
N THR A 35 -44.61 28.14 5.16
CA THR A 35 -45.97 27.58 5.24
C THR A 35 -46.08 26.80 6.55
N ALA A 36 -46.86 27.33 7.49
CA ALA A 36 -46.97 26.77 8.83
C ALA A 36 -47.44 25.31 8.84
N ALA A 37 -48.35 24.93 7.93
CA ALA A 37 -48.88 23.57 7.77
C ALA A 37 -47.85 22.50 7.31
N ASN A 38 -46.60 22.88 7.03
CA ASN A 38 -45.52 21.94 6.77
C ASN A 38 -44.73 21.55 8.02
N TRP A 39 -45.13 22.07 9.17
CA TRP A 39 -44.45 21.88 10.45
C TRP A 39 -45.43 21.33 11.47
N VAL A 40 -44.96 20.38 12.27
CA VAL A 40 -45.76 19.78 13.35
C VAL A 40 -46.30 20.87 14.27
N GLY A 41 -47.62 20.89 14.44
CA GLY A 41 -48.32 21.89 15.24
C GLY A 41 -48.66 23.18 14.48
N ASP A 42 -48.51 23.20 13.16
CA ASP A 42 -48.82 24.32 12.27
C ASP A 42 -48.11 25.62 12.66
N VAL A 43 -46.82 25.54 13.01
CA VAL A 43 -45.98 26.69 13.38
C VAL A 43 -44.69 26.71 12.56
N ALA A 44 -44.56 27.70 11.67
CA ALA A 44 -43.35 27.93 10.89
C ALA A 44 -42.14 28.31 11.79
N PRO A 45 -40.92 27.94 11.40
CA PRO A 45 -39.71 28.20 12.19
C PRO A 45 -39.34 29.68 12.17
N VAL A 46 -38.70 30.11 13.26
CA VAL A 46 -38.12 31.45 13.39
C VAL A 46 -36.60 31.37 13.57
N ALA A 47 -35.92 32.52 13.50
CA ALA A 47 -34.49 32.59 13.77
C ALA A 47 -34.17 32.03 15.17
N GLY A 48 -33.12 31.23 15.25
CA GLY A 48 -32.67 30.57 16.48
C GLY A 48 -33.31 29.20 16.75
N ASP A 49 -34.31 28.76 15.99
CA ASP A 49 -34.94 27.43 16.18
C ASP A 49 -33.99 26.27 15.76
N ASN A 50 -34.21 25.09 16.35
CA ASN A 50 -33.64 23.81 15.91
C ASN A 50 -34.59 23.18 14.89
N LEU A 51 -34.08 22.82 13.71
CA LEU A 51 -34.90 22.21 12.66
C LEU A 51 -34.70 20.70 12.63
N VAL A 52 -35.79 19.93 12.58
CA VAL A 52 -35.76 18.46 12.51
C VAL A 52 -36.56 17.97 11.31
N PHE A 53 -35.93 17.17 10.46
CA PHE A 53 -36.50 16.56 9.27
C PHE A 53 -36.56 15.03 9.44
N PRO A 54 -37.75 14.47 9.76
CA PRO A 54 -37.90 13.06 10.07
C PRO A 54 -37.96 12.18 8.81
N ALA A 55 -37.52 10.92 8.90
CA ALA A 55 -37.63 9.96 7.79
C ALA A 55 -39.08 9.69 7.31
N THR A 56 -40.08 10.08 8.10
CA THR A 56 -41.51 9.81 7.86
C THR A 56 -42.30 11.01 7.34
N ALA A 57 -41.65 12.10 6.95
CA ALA A 57 -42.36 13.27 6.43
C ALA A 57 -43.12 12.95 5.12
N ALA A 58 -44.21 13.67 4.87
CA ALA A 58 -45.00 13.51 3.66
C ALA A 58 -44.30 14.06 2.41
N GLN A 59 -43.34 14.99 2.59
CA GLN A 59 -42.61 15.64 1.51
C GLN A 59 -41.11 15.74 1.83
N PHE A 60 -40.27 15.39 0.84
CA PHE A 60 -38.81 15.43 0.95
C PHE A 60 -38.17 16.56 0.12
N SER A 61 -38.89 17.19 -0.79
CA SER A 61 -38.41 18.38 -1.51
C SER A 61 -38.90 19.63 -0.80
N THR A 62 -37.98 20.42 -0.24
CA THR A 62 -38.32 21.58 0.60
C THR A 62 -37.53 22.82 0.19
N ILE A 63 -38.12 23.98 0.43
CA ILE A 63 -37.59 25.28 0.00
C ILE A 63 -37.52 26.18 1.23
N ASN A 64 -36.28 26.51 1.64
CA ASN A 64 -36.06 27.59 2.59
C ASN A 64 -36.36 28.93 1.90
N ASN A 65 -37.58 29.42 2.04
CA ASN A 65 -37.98 30.72 1.52
C ASN A 65 -37.96 31.83 2.60
N LEU A 66 -37.37 31.55 3.77
CA LEU A 66 -37.23 32.52 4.85
C LEU A 66 -35.97 33.35 4.60
N SER A 67 -36.11 34.67 4.50
CA SER A 67 -34.96 35.55 4.24
C SER A 67 -34.22 35.85 5.54
N THR A 68 -32.88 35.74 5.54
CA THR A 68 -31.96 36.25 6.58
C THR A 68 -32.01 35.58 7.96
N PHE A 69 -32.60 34.40 8.08
CA PHE A 69 -32.60 33.67 9.35
C PHE A 69 -31.30 32.89 9.56
N THR A 70 -30.89 32.84 10.83
CA THR A 70 -29.88 31.93 11.34
C THR A 70 -30.57 30.95 12.27
N PHE A 71 -30.47 29.66 11.96
CA PHE A 71 -31.04 28.60 12.78
C PHE A 71 -29.98 28.09 13.76
N SER A 72 -30.44 27.44 14.83
CA SER A 72 -29.52 26.82 15.77
C SER A 72 -28.87 25.61 15.12
N SER A 73 -29.63 24.56 14.84
CA SER A 73 -29.15 23.35 14.18
C SER A 73 -30.12 22.85 13.11
N LEU A 74 -29.63 21.94 12.28
CA LEU A 74 -30.43 21.15 11.36
C LEU A 74 -30.16 19.66 11.62
N THR A 75 -31.20 18.89 11.94
CA THR A 75 -31.13 17.44 12.07
C THR A 75 -32.00 16.78 11.01
N ILE A 76 -31.45 15.82 10.27
CA ILE A 76 -32.17 15.00 9.30
C ILE A 76 -32.07 13.54 9.73
N GLU A 77 -33.20 12.95 10.14
CA GLU A 77 -33.23 11.60 10.73
C GLU A 77 -33.21 10.49 9.67
N GLY A 78 -33.52 10.79 8.41
CA GLY A 78 -33.53 9.85 7.29
C GLY A 78 -34.34 10.35 6.10
N GLY A 79 -34.68 9.46 5.16
CA GLY A 79 -35.34 9.84 3.90
C GLY A 79 -34.36 10.44 2.89
N ASN A 80 -34.87 11.06 1.81
CA ASN A 80 -34.04 11.63 0.74
C ASN A 80 -34.39 13.10 0.50
N TYR A 81 -33.99 13.97 1.41
CA TYR A 81 -34.33 15.39 1.35
C TYR A 81 -33.53 16.14 0.29
N THR A 82 -34.23 17.02 -0.42
CA THR A 82 -33.63 18.07 -1.24
C THR A 82 -34.05 19.41 -0.67
N ILE A 83 -33.10 20.17 -0.14
CA ILE A 83 -33.32 21.47 0.50
C ILE A 83 -32.76 22.56 -0.42
N GLY A 84 -33.62 23.36 -1.02
CA GLY A 84 -33.24 24.50 -1.87
C GLY A 84 -33.64 25.84 -1.25
N GLY A 85 -33.48 26.92 -2.02
CA GLY A 85 -33.93 28.26 -1.66
C GLY A 85 -32.82 29.15 -1.08
N ASN A 86 -33.19 30.02 -0.14
CA ASN A 86 -32.32 30.98 0.52
C ASN A 86 -31.23 30.32 1.36
N THR A 87 -30.16 31.09 1.61
CA THR A 87 -28.98 30.70 2.41
C THR A 87 -29.37 30.02 3.73
N LEU A 88 -28.71 28.89 4.01
CA LEU A 88 -28.80 28.18 5.27
C LEU A 88 -27.65 28.61 6.19
N ASN A 89 -27.98 29.40 7.22
CA ASN A 89 -27.02 29.76 8.28
C ASN A 89 -27.31 28.91 9.53
N LEU A 90 -26.28 28.24 10.05
CA LEU A 90 -26.36 27.39 11.24
C LEU A 90 -25.34 27.84 12.29
N THR A 91 -25.66 27.66 13.57
CA THR A 91 -24.76 28.00 14.70
C THR A 91 -24.28 26.78 15.49
N ASN A 92 -25.07 25.70 15.49
CA ASN A 92 -24.83 24.46 16.23
C ASN A 92 -24.79 23.22 15.32
N GLY A 93 -24.50 23.41 14.03
CA GLY A 93 -24.17 22.31 13.13
C GLY A 93 -25.34 21.61 12.44
N LEU A 94 -24.97 20.59 11.68
CA LEU A 94 -25.84 19.70 10.92
C LEU A 94 -25.64 18.27 11.43
N THR A 95 -26.72 17.53 11.65
CA THR A 95 -26.68 16.10 11.95
C THR A 95 -27.52 15.35 10.93
N VAL A 96 -26.96 14.33 10.29
CA VAL A 96 -27.68 13.45 9.36
C VAL A 96 -27.53 12.01 9.83
N ASN A 97 -28.65 11.36 10.16
CA ASN A 97 -28.67 10.01 10.74
C ASN A 97 -29.03 8.92 9.73
N GLY A 98 -29.42 9.26 8.49
CA GLY A 98 -29.66 8.29 7.43
C GLY A 98 -29.96 8.93 6.07
N GLY A 99 -29.94 8.10 5.02
CA GLY A 99 -30.41 8.46 3.68
C GLY A 99 -29.50 9.42 2.90
N THR A 100 -29.99 9.91 1.75
CA THR A 100 -29.23 10.79 0.85
C THR A 100 -29.83 12.19 0.84
N GLN A 101 -29.07 13.16 1.35
CA GLN A 101 -29.50 14.54 1.53
C GLN A 101 -28.79 15.46 0.55
N ALA A 102 -29.54 16.32 -0.13
CA ALA A 102 -29.02 17.33 -1.03
C ALA A 102 -29.37 18.73 -0.52
N LEU A 103 -28.35 19.48 -0.07
CA LEU A 103 -28.45 20.89 0.30
C LEU A 103 -28.10 21.73 -0.93
N ASN A 104 -29.11 22.02 -1.75
CA ASN A 104 -29.02 22.81 -2.98
C ASN A 104 -29.21 24.31 -2.70
N THR A 105 -28.58 24.80 -1.65
CA THR A 105 -28.53 26.21 -1.29
C THR A 105 -27.12 26.56 -0.80
N LEU A 106 -26.84 27.85 -0.64
CA LEU A 106 -25.62 28.31 0.02
C LEU A 106 -25.69 27.95 1.51
N VAL A 107 -24.72 27.18 2.00
CA VAL A 107 -24.52 26.92 3.43
C VAL A 107 -23.38 27.81 3.93
N VAL A 108 -23.64 28.59 4.98
CA VAL A 108 -22.66 29.52 5.56
C VAL A 108 -22.25 29.08 6.95
N ILE A 109 -20.94 28.99 7.16
CA ILE A 109 -20.31 28.73 8.45
C ILE A 109 -19.75 30.06 8.98
N ALA A 110 -20.47 30.66 9.93
CA ALA A 110 -20.11 31.95 10.55
C ALA A 110 -19.64 31.82 12.01
N ASN A 111 -19.49 30.59 12.49
CA ASN A 111 -18.81 30.21 13.73
C ASN A 111 -18.32 28.77 13.58
N SER A 112 -17.32 28.39 14.38
CA SER A 112 -16.84 27.01 14.37
C SER A 112 -17.93 26.05 14.82
N GLN A 113 -18.15 24.98 14.05
CA GLN A 113 -19.21 24.01 14.29
C GLN A 113 -18.89 22.66 13.64
N THR A 114 -19.67 21.63 14.00
CA THR A 114 -19.50 20.26 13.49
C THR A 114 -20.71 19.86 12.67
N PHE A 115 -20.45 19.30 11.48
CA PHE A 115 -21.44 18.58 10.69
C PHE A 115 -21.15 17.09 10.82
N ARG A 116 -22.16 16.31 11.21
CA ARG A 116 -22.03 14.87 11.46
C ARG A 116 -22.94 14.08 10.53
N ALA A 117 -22.39 13.07 9.87
CA ALA A 117 -23.15 12.10 9.08
C ALA A 117 -22.94 10.69 9.64
N ALA A 118 -24.03 9.99 9.96
CA ALA A 118 -23.98 8.62 10.42
C ALA A 118 -23.65 7.63 9.29
N GLN A 119 -23.35 6.38 9.63
CA GLN A 119 -23.14 5.32 8.66
C GLN A 119 -24.33 5.23 7.68
N ASN A 120 -24.06 4.93 6.41
CA ASN A 120 -25.07 4.88 5.34
C ASN A 120 -25.81 6.20 5.07
N SER A 121 -25.26 7.32 5.54
CA SER A 121 -25.78 8.66 5.22
C SER A 121 -24.88 9.34 4.19
N THR A 122 -25.49 10.01 3.21
CA THR A 122 -24.78 10.85 2.23
C THR A 122 -25.32 12.26 2.28
N VAL A 123 -24.45 13.26 2.37
CA VAL A 123 -24.81 14.67 2.40
C VAL A 123 -24.07 15.38 1.28
N THR A 124 -24.81 15.88 0.30
CA THR A 124 -24.27 16.73 -0.75
C THR A 124 -24.59 18.18 -0.45
N ILE A 125 -23.57 19.02 -0.35
CA ILE A 125 -23.69 20.48 -0.18
C ILE A 125 -23.33 21.12 -1.50
N GLY A 126 -24.28 21.82 -2.12
CA GLY A 126 -24.05 22.48 -3.41
C GLY A 126 -22.96 23.54 -3.31
N ILE A 127 -23.13 24.50 -2.39
CA ILE A 127 -22.16 25.57 -2.16
C ILE A 127 -21.94 25.74 -0.65
N LEU A 128 -20.68 25.71 -0.24
CA LEU A 128 -20.24 25.91 1.14
C LEU A 128 -19.34 27.16 1.21
N PHE A 129 -19.69 28.09 2.11
CA PHE A 129 -18.85 29.23 2.45
C PHE A 129 -18.43 29.16 3.92
N ILE A 130 -17.11 29.14 4.16
CA ILE A 130 -16.55 29.18 5.52
C ILE A 130 -15.93 30.56 5.75
N ALA A 131 -16.57 31.35 6.60
CA ALA A 131 -16.18 32.73 6.85
C ALA A 131 -14.86 32.83 7.64
N SER A 132 -14.16 33.95 7.49
CA SER A 132 -13.07 34.31 8.41
C SER A 132 -13.66 34.66 9.78
N GLY A 133 -13.09 34.09 10.83
CA GLY A 133 -13.33 34.50 12.21
C GLY A 133 -12.26 35.48 12.70
N PHE A 134 -12.55 36.15 13.81
CA PHE A 134 -11.59 36.98 14.54
C PHE A 134 -11.58 36.56 16.03
N PRO A 135 -10.41 36.38 16.67
CA PRO A 135 -9.05 36.56 16.13
C PRO A 135 -8.56 35.40 15.26
N ASN A 136 -9.24 34.25 15.26
CA ASN A 136 -8.87 33.06 14.52
C ASN A 136 -9.95 32.71 13.47
N PRO A 137 -9.58 32.08 12.33
CA PRO A 137 -10.54 31.60 11.35
C PRO A 137 -11.56 30.64 11.98
N PHE A 138 -12.81 30.66 11.50
CA PHE A 138 -13.79 29.65 11.91
C PHE A 138 -13.45 28.30 11.31
N THR A 139 -13.84 27.22 11.98
CA THR A 139 -13.57 25.85 11.54
C THR A 139 -14.86 25.08 11.34
N LEU A 140 -15.07 24.55 10.15
CA LEU A 140 -16.05 23.49 9.94
C LEU A 140 -15.37 22.14 10.21
N THR A 141 -15.93 21.35 11.11
CA THR A 141 -15.55 19.95 11.30
C THR A 141 -16.56 19.05 10.62
N LEU A 142 -16.13 18.20 9.70
CA LEU A 142 -16.92 17.10 9.14
C LEU A 142 -16.59 15.83 9.92
N ASP A 143 -17.60 15.17 10.48
CA ASP A 143 -17.42 14.02 11.38
C ASP A 143 -18.43 12.88 11.11
N GLY A 144 -18.18 11.72 11.70
CA GLY A 144 -19.00 10.52 11.57
C GLY A 144 -18.50 9.53 10.51
N GLU A 145 -19.35 8.57 10.18
CA GLU A 145 -19.05 7.43 9.30
C GLU A 145 -19.68 7.59 7.90
N GLY A 146 -20.51 8.61 7.71
CA GLY A 146 -21.18 8.91 6.43
C GLY A 146 -20.30 9.66 5.43
N ILE A 147 -20.93 10.10 4.35
CA ILE A 147 -20.29 10.77 3.22
C ILE A 147 -20.71 12.24 3.17
N PHE A 148 -19.74 13.14 2.99
CA PHE A 148 -19.95 14.54 2.64
C PHE A 148 -19.42 14.83 1.23
N GLY A 149 -20.27 15.22 0.29
CA GLY A 149 -19.89 15.76 -1.00
C GLY A 149 -20.05 17.28 -1.01
N ILE A 150 -18.99 18.03 -1.24
CA ILE A 150 -19.02 19.49 -1.36
C ILE A 150 -18.82 19.86 -2.83
N GLY A 151 -19.85 20.44 -3.43
CA GLY A 151 -19.82 20.91 -4.82
C GLY A 151 -18.81 22.03 -5.00
N ILE A 152 -19.04 23.18 -4.36
CA ILE A 152 -18.13 24.33 -4.38
C ILE A 152 -17.82 24.77 -2.95
N ILE A 153 -16.55 24.84 -2.58
CA ILE A 153 -16.10 25.46 -1.33
C ILE A 153 -15.51 26.85 -1.57
N THR A 154 -15.76 27.80 -0.66
CA THR A 154 -15.30 29.19 -0.75
C THR A 154 -14.97 29.76 0.64
N GLY A 155 -14.18 30.84 0.68
CA GLY A 155 -13.82 31.54 1.93
C GLY A 155 -12.43 31.21 2.47
N THR A 156 -12.19 31.57 3.73
CA THR A 156 -10.86 31.51 4.37
C THR A 156 -10.87 30.82 5.74
N GLY A 157 -12.05 30.44 6.25
CA GLY A 157 -12.15 29.57 7.42
C GLY A 157 -11.64 28.17 7.12
N SER A 158 -11.22 27.43 8.15
CA SER A 158 -10.62 26.11 8.02
C SER A 158 -11.64 24.98 7.90
N LEU A 159 -11.22 23.88 7.28
CA LEU A 159 -11.96 22.63 7.18
C LEU A 159 -11.19 21.53 7.92
N THR A 160 -11.85 20.81 8.80
CA THR A 160 -11.31 19.63 9.49
C THR A 160 -12.16 18.41 9.17
N LYS A 161 -11.52 17.30 8.81
CA LYS A 161 -12.16 16.00 8.61
C LYS A 161 -11.79 15.05 9.76
N ASN A 162 -12.81 14.62 10.49
CA ASN A 162 -12.81 13.64 11.57
C ASN A 162 -13.70 12.44 11.20
N GLY A 163 -13.74 11.43 12.07
CA GLY A 163 -14.58 10.25 11.89
C GLY A 163 -14.11 9.34 10.73
N LEU A 164 -14.66 8.13 10.65
CA LEU A 164 -14.23 7.12 9.67
C LEU A 164 -14.81 7.34 8.26
N GLY A 165 -15.77 8.26 8.11
CA GLY A 165 -16.48 8.51 6.87
C GLY A 165 -15.64 9.22 5.80
N VAL A 166 -16.30 9.63 4.72
CA VAL A 166 -15.67 10.21 3.53
C VAL A 166 -16.07 11.68 3.37
N ALA A 167 -15.13 12.53 2.97
CA ALA A 167 -15.42 13.87 2.48
C ALA A 167 -14.79 14.06 1.09
N LEU A 168 -15.53 14.68 0.18
CA LEU A 168 -15.09 15.02 -1.18
C LEU A 168 -15.30 16.51 -1.42
N ILE A 169 -14.25 17.21 -1.89
CA ILE A 169 -14.32 18.58 -2.38
C ILE A 169 -14.15 18.56 -3.88
N ILE A 170 -15.21 18.86 -4.62
CA ILE A 170 -15.25 18.76 -6.08
C ILE A 170 -14.66 20.01 -6.73
N SER A 171 -15.04 21.19 -6.24
CA SER A 171 -14.60 22.48 -6.79
C SER A 171 -14.44 23.52 -5.69
N ALA A 172 -13.72 24.59 -6.02
CA ALA A 172 -13.48 25.70 -5.11
C ALA A 172 -13.58 27.05 -5.83
N GLY A 173 -14.13 28.05 -5.14
CA GLY A 173 -14.10 29.46 -5.54
C GLY A 173 -13.21 30.26 -4.61
N ASN A 174 -11.92 30.35 -4.93
CA ASN A 174 -10.90 31.08 -4.15
C ASN A 174 -10.82 30.67 -2.66
N TYR A 175 -11.04 29.39 -2.37
CA TYR A 175 -10.89 28.89 -1.01
C TYR A 175 -9.40 28.81 -0.63
N ASN A 176 -9.04 29.44 0.49
CA ASN A 176 -7.66 29.50 1.00
C ASN A 176 -7.57 29.13 2.49
N GLY A 177 -8.60 28.47 3.04
CA GLY A 177 -8.61 28.04 4.42
C GLY A 177 -7.79 26.76 4.63
N ALA A 178 -7.14 26.64 5.79
CA ALA A 178 -6.40 25.42 6.12
C ALA A 178 -7.31 24.18 6.09
N VAL A 179 -6.77 23.05 5.62
CA VAL A 179 -7.43 21.75 5.55
C VAL A 179 -6.69 20.78 6.47
N THR A 180 -7.43 20.10 7.34
CA THR A 180 -6.86 19.10 8.26
C THR A 180 -7.61 17.79 8.15
N LEU A 181 -6.89 16.69 7.97
CA LEU A 181 -7.41 15.33 8.05
C LEU A 181 -6.90 14.68 9.33
N ASN A 182 -7.80 14.36 10.25
CA ASN A 182 -7.48 13.59 11.45
C ASN A 182 -7.88 12.11 11.30
N ASN A 183 -8.96 11.80 10.57
CA ASN A 183 -9.38 10.41 10.33
C ASN A 183 -10.33 10.26 9.13
N GLY A 184 -10.47 9.02 8.65
CA GLY A 184 -11.32 8.66 7.51
C GLY A 184 -10.70 9.07 6.17
N ILE A 185 -11.55 9.44 5.21
CA ILE A 185 -11.15 9.77 3.84
C ILE A 185 -11.44 11.25 3.55
N LEU A 186 -10.46 11.96 2.99
CA LEU A 186 -10.66 13.29 2.42
C LEU A 186 -10.08 13.34 1.01
N VAL A 187 -10.94 13.52 0.02
CA VAL A 187 -10.58 13.65 -1.39
C VAL A 187 -10.77 15.10 -1.82
N VAL A 188 -9.74 15.69 -2.42
CA VAL A 188 -9.76 17.06 -2.96
C VAL A 188 -9.47 17.03 -4.45
N ASP A 189 -10.53 17.11 -5.25
CA ASP A 189 -10.44 17.26 -6.70
C ASP A 189 -10.42 18.74 -7.13
N ALA A 190 -10.72 19.64 -6.19
CA ALA A 190 -10.70 21.08 -6.38
C ALA A 190 -9.27 21.68 -6.46
N THR A 191 -9.19 22.89 -7.01
CA THR A 191 -7.98 23.72 -7.01
C THR A 191 -8.02 24.72 -5.85
N ILE A 192 -7.27 24.43 -4.79
CA ILE A 192 -7.10 25.21 -3.55
C ILE A 192 -5.61 25.45 -3.22
N PRO A 193 -4.83 26.05 -4.15
CA PRO A 193 -3.36 26.05 -4.12
C PRO A 193 -2.70 26.77 -2.93
N ASN A 194 -3.43 27.59 -2.19
CA ASN A 194 -2.92 28.27 -0.99
C ASN A 194 -3.45 27.67 0.31
N SER A 195 -4.29 26.65 0.23
CA SER A 195 -4.83 25.96 1.41
C SER A 195 -3.80 24.97 1.91
N THR A 196 -3.21 25.24 3.08
CA THR A 196 -2.30 24.29 3.72
C THR A 196 -3.05 23.01 4.09
N VAL A 197 -2.41 21.87 3.89
CA VAL A 197 -2.96 20.55 4.23
C VAL A 197 -2.14 19.95 5.36
N THR A 198 -2.81 19.47 6.40
CA THR A 198 -2.20 18.69 7.49
C THR A 198 -2.89 17.36 7.62
N ILE A 199 -2.14 16.27 7.51
CA ILE A 199 -2.64 14.90 7.64
C ILE A 199 -2.08 14.33 8.94
N ASN A 200 -2.93 14.20 9.94
CA ASN A 200 -2.61 13.71 11.28
C ASN A 200 -3.00 12.24 11.50
N GLY A 201 -3.75 11.66 10.59
CA GLY A 201 -4.26 10.31 10.76
C GLY A 201 -5.09 9.83 9.57
N GLY A 202 -5.46 8.56 9.65
CA GLY A 202 -6.09 7.77 8.61
C GLY A 202 -5.69 6.32 8.84
N SER A 203 -6.67 5.43 9.03
CA SER A 203 -6.39 3.99 9.09
C SER A 203 -5.84 3.50 7.75
N ILE A 204 -5.34 2.28 7.70
CA ILE A 204 -5.11 1.55 6.45
C ILE A 204 -6.24 0.52 6.40
N GLY A 205 -7.28 0.74 5.60
CA GLY A 205 -8.41 -0.18 5.56
C GLY A 205 -9.56 0.29 4.67
N GLY A 206 -9.93 -0.55 3.70
CA GLY A 206 -11.09 -0.38 2.82
C GLY A 206 -10.86 -1.02 1.44
N GLU A 207 -11.93 -1.50 0.83
CA GLU A 207 -11.98 -2.23 -0.46
C GLU A 207 -11.33 -1.47 -1.65
N PHE A 208 -11.10 -0.16 -1.51
CA PHE A 208 -10.49 0.71 -2.54
C PHE A 208 -9.12 1.30 -2.17
N GLY A 209 -8.54 0.97 -1.02
CA GLY A 209 -7.22 1.50 -0.61
C GLY A 209 -7.18 3.01 -0.31
N PHE A 210 -8.32 3.65 -0.04
CA PHE A 210 -8.47 5.10 0.10
C PHE A 210 -8.59 5.64 1.54
N SER A 211 -8.10 4.94 2.55
CA SER A 211 -8.11 5.50 3.90
C SER A 211 -6.96 6.51 4.06
N GLY A 212 -7.28 7.81 3.97
CA GLY A 212 -6.28 8.89 3.99
C GLY A 212 -6.70 10.14 3.19
N PHE A 213 -5.71 10.94 2.82
CA PHE A 213 -5.88 12.13 1.99
C PHE A 213 -5.59 11.80 0.52
N GLY A 214 -6.42 12.29 -0.39
CA GLY A 214 -6.20 12.11 -1.82
C GLY A 214 -6.94 13.11 -2.70
N GLY A 215 -7.17 12.74 -3.96
CA GLY A 215 -7.77 13.57 -5.00
C GLY A 215 -6.87 13.78 -6.19
N THR A 216 -7.40 14.50 -7.17
CA THR A 216 -6.66 14.91 -8.39
C THR A 216 -6.50 16.43 -8.54
N GLY A 217 -6.84 17.18 -7.50
CA GLY A 217 -6.86 18.63 -7.50
C GLY A 217 -5.49 19.27 -7.34
N THR A 218 -5.50 20.52 -6.85
CA THR A 218 -4.30 21.26 -6.46
C THR A 218 -4.48 21.74 -5.03
N VAL A 219 -3.49 21.49 -4.18
CA VAL A 219 -3.49 21.92 -2.77
C VAL A 219 -2.26 22.76 -2.46
N GLY A 220 -2.27 23.46 -1.33
CA GLY A 220 -1.09 24.18 -0.84
C GLY A 220 -0.13 23.26 -0.10
N ALA A 221 0.72 23.88 0.74
CA ALA A 221 1.79 23.18 1.43
C ALA A 221 1.21 22.01 2.23
N THR A 222 1.75 20.81 2.01
CA THR A 222 1.18 19.58 2.56
C THR A 222 2.13 18.95 3.57
N ASN A 223 1.62 18.73 4.79
CA ASN A 223 2.35 18.12 5.90
C ASN A 223 1.70 16.77 6.24
N VAL A 224 2.42 15.68 5.97
CA VAL A 224 2.01 14.31 6.32
C VAL A 224 2.62 13.97 7.68
N THR A 225 1.94 14.36 8.76
CA THR A 225 2.43 14.16 10.13
C THR A 225 2.22 12.72 10.58
N ALA A 226 1.10 12.11 10.20
CA ALA A 226 0.81 10.69 10.29
C ALA A 226 -0.32 10.33 9.29
N GLY A 227 -0.60 9.04 9.07
CA GLY A 227 -1.63 8.60 8.10
C GLY A 227 -1.10 8.53 6.66
N VAL A 228 -2.00 8.53 5.68
CA VAL A 228 -1.70 8.21 4.28
C VAL A 228 -2.01 9.38 3.36
N ILE A 229 -1.12 9.65 2.40
CA ILE A 229 -1.40 10.41 1.18
C ILE A 229 -1.38 9.46 -0.02
N SER A 230 -2.32 9.61 -0.94
CA SER A 230 -2.39 8.85 -2.21
C SER A 230 -3.22 9.63 -3.21
N ALA A 231 -2.78 9.69 -4.47
CA ALA A 231 -3.54 10.38 -5.51
C ALA A 231 -4.76 9.56 -5.96
N GLY A 232 -5.63 10.19 -6.75
CA GLY A 232 -6.82 9.54 -7.31
C GLY A 232 -8.13 9.95 -6.63
N THR A 233 -9.23 9.67 -7.31
CA THR A 233 -10.58 10.06 -6.89
C THR A 233 -11.34 8.85 -6.36
N LEU A 234 -12.52 9.07 -5.79
CA LEU A 234 -13.40 7.98 -5.35
C LEU A 234 -13.87 7.06 -6.49
N THR A 235 -13.77 7.51 -7.75
CA THR A 235 -14.24 6.75 -8.94
C THR A 235 -13.12 6.38 -9.90
N SER A 236 -11.97 7.04 -9.84
CA SER A 236 -10.75 6.69 -10.57
C SER A 236 -9.67 6.42 -9.52
N PRO A 237 -9.36 5.14 -9.23
CA PRO A 237 -8.52 4.80 -8.10
C PRO A 237 -7.13 5.38 -8.22
N THR A 238 -6.61 5.65 -9.41
CA THR A 238 -5.32 6.31 -9.61
C THR A 238 -5.48 7.76 -10.07
N GLY A 239 -4.47 8.60 -9.82
CA GLY A 239 -4.52 10.02 -10.22
C GLY A 239 -3.23 10.82 -10.09
N ILE A 240 -3.31 12.11 -10.38
CA ILE A 240 -2.23 13.08 -10.16
C ILE A 240 -2.72 14.12 -9.15
N LEU A 241 -2.05 14.23 -8.01
CA LEU A 241 -2.33 15.27 -7.01
C LEU A 241 -1.24 16.35 -7.08
N ASN A 242 -1.64 17.61 -7.27
CA ASN A 242 -0.70 18.73 -7.35
C ASN A 242 -0.58 19.43 -5.99
N ILE A 243 0.65 19.72 -5.56
CA ILE A 243 0.99 20.25 -4.25
C ILE A 243 1.89 21.48 -4.44
N ASN A 244 1.39 22.65 -4.05
CA ASN A 244 2.15 23.89 -4.09
C ASN A 244 2.81 24.18 -2.76
N ASN A 245 3.94 24.89 -2.78
CA ASN A 245 4.66 25.34 -1.59
C ASN A 245 5.24 24.19 -0.73
N GLY A 246 5.51 23.04 -1.36
CA GLY A 246 6.25 21.94 -0.77
C GLY A 246 5.44 20.82 -0.10
N LEU A 247 6.12 19.69 0.09
CA LEU A 247 5.61 18.46 0.68
C LEU A 247 6.56 17.97 1.76
N THR A 248 6.08 17.85 2.99
CA THR A 248 6.87 17.36 4.13
C THR A 248 6.20 16.16 4.77
N PHE A 249 6.96 15.09 4.95
CA PHE A 249 6.56 13.95 5.77
C PHE A 249 7.23 13.98 7.13
N THR A 250 6.67 13.25 8.10
CA THR A 250 7.43 12.72 9.24
C THR A 250 7.64 11.21 9.06
N ALA A 251 8.43 10.59 9.95
CA ALA A 251 8.64 9.13 9.94
C ALA A 251 7.34 8.30 10.14
N ASN A 252 6.25 8.92 10.64
CA ASN A 252 4.96 8.26 10.81
C ASN A 252 4.03 8.46 9.60
N GLY A 253 4.44 9.29 8.63
CA GLY A 253 3.71 9.53 7.39
C GLY A 253 3.88 8.37 6.41
N ASN A 254 2.88 8.19 5.55
CA ASN A 254 2.85 7.11 4.57
C ASN A 254 2.47 7.68 3.19
N TYR A 255 3.19 7.26 2.15
CA TYR A 255 2.82 7.48 0.77
C TYR A 255 2.41 6.14 0.15
N VAL A 256 1.14 6.02 -0.24
CA VAL A 256 0.64 4.88 -1.02
C VAL A 256 0.54 5.30 -2.48
N CYS A 257 1.25 4.57 -3.35
CA CYS A 257 1.22 4.77 -4.80
C CYS A 257 0.54 3.56 -5.46
N LYS A 258 -0.70 3.73 -5.92
CA LYS A 258 -1.39 2.68 -6.68
C LYS A 258 -0.87 2.64 -8.11
N ILE A 259 -0.69 1.43 -8.65
CA ILE A 259 -0.18 1.18 -9.99
C ILE A 259 -1.15 0.25 -10.73
N SER A 260 -1.93 0.80 -11.65
CA SER A 260 -2.91 0.10 -12.51
C SER A 260 -2.55 0.14 -14.01
N GLY A 261 -1.42 0.76 -14.36
CA GLY A 261 -0.94 0.93 -15.73
C GLY A 261 0.36 1.73 -15.76
N THR A 262 0.89 1.99 -16.96
CA THR A 262 2.23 2.56 -17.18
C THR A 262 2.25 4.08 -17.42
N THR A 263 1.10 4.75 -17.35
CA THR A 263 0.98 6.21 -17.53
C THR A 263 0.61 6.89 -16.22
N ALA A 264 1.12 8.09 -15.94
CA ALA A 264 0.72 8.81 -14.74
C ALA A 264 -0.76 9.24 -14.80
N GLY A 265 -1.47 9.14 -13.67
CA GLY A 265 -2.84 9.61 -13.53
C GLY A 265 -3.91 8.53 -13.67
N ALA A 266 -5.08 8.93 -14.15
CA ALA A 266 -6.26 8.08 -14.21
C ALA A 266 -6.03 6.81 -15.08
N ASN A 267 -6.42 5.65 -14.55
CA ASN A 267 -6.23 4.32 -15.14
C ASN A 267 -4.77 3.90 -15.36
N GLY A 268 -3.84 4.59 -14.73
CA GLY A 268 -2.41 4.35 -14.82
C GLY A 268 -1.82 4.22 -13.43
N TYR A 269 -1.00 5.16 -12.97
CA TYR A 269 -0.45 5.13 -11.62
C TYR A 269 -0.58 6.46 -10.88
N ASP A 270 -0.51 6.40 -9.55
CA ASP A 270 -0.50 7.57 -8.69
C ASP A 270 0.78 8.38 -8.84
N GLN A 271 0.62 9.69 -8.99
CA GLN A 271 1.73 10.63 -8.98
C GLN A 271 1.42 11.84 -8.11
N LEU A 272 2.38 12.23 -7.27
CA LEU A 272 2.39 13.53 -6.59
C LEU A 272 3.22 14.51 -7.42
N ASN A 273 2.65 15.63 -7.82
CA ASN A 273 3.39 16.75 -8.41
C ASN A 273 3.64 17.78 -7.32
N VAL A 274 4.90 18.09 -7.04
CA VAL A 274 5.26 19.06 -6.01
C VAL A 274 5.98 20.25 -6.64
N ILE A 275 5.51 21.44 -6.32
CA ILE A 275 6.24 22.70 -6.57
C ILE A 275 6.74 23.20 -5.21
N GLY A 276 8.04 23.18 -5.01
CA GLY A 276 8.72 23.62 -3.78
C GLY A 276 9.51 22.49 -3.11
N ALA A 277 9.98 22.74 -1.88
CA ALA A 277 10.82 21.78 -1.16
C ALA A 277 10.07 20.48 -0.82
N VAL A 278 10.75 19.33 -0.99
CA VAL A 278 10.28 18.00 -0.60
C VAL A 278 11.17 17.47 0.53
N SER A 279 10.58 17.00 1.62
CA SER A 279 11.29 16.34 2.73
C SER A 279 10.62 15.02 3.11
N LEU A 280 11.34 13.90 2.93
CA LEU A 280 10.79 12.55 3.09
C LEU A 280 10.91 11.98 4.50
N ASN A 281 11.94 12.36 5.26
CA ASN A 281 12.09 12.08 6.70
C ASN A 281 11.81 10.63 7.13
N ASN A 282 12.28 9.62 6.37
CA ASN A 282 12.04 8.19 6.65
C ASN A 282 10.55 7.82 6.73
N ALA A 283 9.69 8.50 5.99
CA ALA A 283 8.31 8.08 5.79
C ALA A 283 8.25 6.71 5.12
N ARG A 284 7.13 6.00 5.25
CA ARG A 284 6.92 4.73 4.56
C ARG A 284 6.38 4.95 3.15
N LEU A 285 7.03 4.32 2.17
CA LEU A 285 6.52 4.21 0.80
C LEU A 285 5.84 2.85 0.62
N VAL A 286 4.69 2.83 -0.05
CA VAL A 286 3.93 1.61 -0.37
C VAL A 286 3.51 1.64 -1.84
N PRO A 287 4.31 1.08 -2.75
CA PRO A 287 3.88 0.79 -4.11
C PRO A 287 2.87 -0.35 -4.07
N LEU A 288 1.72 -0.13 -4.69
CA LEU A 288 0.62 -1.08 -4.66
C LEU A 288 0.14 -1.34 -6.10
N PRO A 289 0.59 -2.42 -6.75
CA PRO A 289 -0.08 -2.93 -7.93
C PRO A 289 -1.57 -3.11 -7.62
N PHE A 290 -2.42 -2.47 -8.42
CA PHE A 290 -3.85 -2.35 -8.14
C PHE A 290 -4.68 -3.04 -9.23
N GLY A 291 -5.73 -3.73 -8.80
CA GLY A 291 -6.53 -4.58 -9.67
C GLY A 291 -5.73 -5.76 -10.22
N THR A 292 -5.94 -6.06 -11.51
CA THR A 292 -5.26 -7.16 -12.20
C THR A 292 -3.96 -6.73 -12.87
N PHE A 293 -3.57 -5.46 -12.76
CA PHE A 293 -2.33 -5.00 -13.38
C PHE A 293 -1.13 -5.59 -12.65
N ARG A 294 -0.15 -6.06 -13.43
CA ARG A 294 1.15 -6.53 -12.96
C ARG A 294 2.20 -5.79 -13.78
N PRO A 295 2.97 -4.86 -13.19
CA PRO A 295 4.01 -4.15 -13.92
C PRO A 295 5.08 -5.14 -14.39
N ALA A 296 5.50 -5.00 -15.65
CA ALA A 296 6.56 -5.81 -16.22
C ALA A 296 7.92 -5.36 -15.69
N ILE A 297 8.91 -6.25 -15.70
CA ILE A 297 10.29 -5.88 -15.35
C ILE A 297 10.78 -4.77 -16.28
N GLY A 298 11.38 -3.73 -15.69
CA GLY A 298 11.83 -2.52 -16.38
C GLY A 298 10.79 -1.40 -16.43
N ASP A 299 9.50 -1.68 -16.19
CA ASP A 299 8.49 -0.61 -16.09
C ASP A 299 8.88 0.38 -14.99
N SER A 300 8.83 1.67 -15.33
CA SER A 300 9.27 2.76 -14.44
C SER A 300 8.16 3.78 -14.20
N PHE A 301 8.05 4.22 -12.96
CA PHE A 301 6.95 5.03 -12.46
C PHE A 301 7.50 6.27 -11.74
N VAL A 302 7.20 7.46 -12.26
CA VAL A 302 7.54 8.74 -11.60
C VAL A 302 6.49 9.00 -10.52
N ILE A 303 6.70 8.46 -9.33
CA ILE A 303 5.68 8.50 -8.26
C ILE A 303 5.63 9.85 -7.54
N LEU A 304 6.73 10.60 -7.56
CA LEU A 304 6.79 11.96 -7.05
C LEU A 304 7.61 12.77 -8.04
N ARG A 305 6.94 13.67 -8.76
CA ARG A 305 7.58 14.64 -9.64
C ARG A 305 7.79 15.95 -8.87
N ASN A 306 9.02 16.40 -8.77
CA ASN A 306 9.38 17.63 -8.08
C ASN A 306 9.78 18.70 -9.10
N ASP A 307 8.82 19.50 -9.51
CA ASP A 307 9.01 20.55 -10.52
C ASP A 307 9.79 21.77 -9.98
N GLY A 308 10.21 21.76 -8.71
CA GLY A 308 11.09 22.78 -8.13
C GLY A 308 12.56 22.60 -8.54
N THR A 309 13.39 23.63 -8.37
CA THR A 309 14.85 23.50 -8.58
C THR A 309 15.56 22.80 -7.42
N ASP A 310 14.86 22.63 -6.29
CA ASP A 310 15.43 22.10 -5.06
C ASP A 310 15.47 20.57 -5.10
N PRO A 311 16.54 19.93 -4.59
CA PRO A 311 16.61 18.48 -4.48
C PRO A 311 15.63 17.96 -3.43
N ILE A 312 15.20 16.70 -3.60
CA ILE A 312 14.47 15.97 -2.57
C ILE A 312 15.40 15.77 -1.36
N ASN A 313 14.92 16.13 -0.17
CA ASN A 313 15.66 15.98 1.07
C ASN A 313 15.29 14.67 1.81
N GLY A 314 16.31 13.86 2.11
CA GLY A 314 16.18 12.57 2.77
C GLY A 314 15.66 11.47 1.85
N THR A 315 15.36 10.32 2.45
CA THR A 315 14.87 9.11 1.76
C THR A 315 13.62 8.59 2.45
N PHE A 316 12.88 7.71 1.78
CA PHE A 316 11.89 6.86 2.45
C PHE A 316 12.60 5.83 3.36
N LEU A 317 11.84 5.27 4.29
CA LEU A 317 12.31 4.29 5.26
C LEU A 317 12.94 3.08 4.54
N ASN A 318 14.18 2.73 4.92
CA ASN A 318 14.94 1.60 4.37
C ASN A 318 15.10 1.61 2.84
N ALA A 319 14.92 2.77 2.20
CA ALA A 319 14.98 2.90 0.76
C ALA A 319 16.00 3.98 0.36
N PRO A 320 17.31 3.83 0.67
CA PRO A 320 18.33 4.73 0.13
C PRO A 320 18.37 4.70 -1.41
N GLU A 321 19.12 5.60 -2.02
CA GLU A 321 19.31 5.62 -3.48
C GLU A 321 19.73 4.24 -4.01
N ASN A 322 19.03 3.74 -5.05
CA ASN A 322 19.16 2.42 -5.66
C ASN A 322 18.73 1.21 -4.82
N ALA A 323 18.18 1.41 -3.61
CA ALA A 323 17.66 0.31 -2.82
C ALA A 323 16.54 -0.44 -3.58
N VAL A 324 16.50 -1.75 -3.37
CA VAL A 324 15.40 -2.60 -3.83
C VAL A 324 14.51 -2.92 -2.62
N PHE A 325 13.21 -2.76 -2.79
CA PHE A 325 12.21 -3.01 -1.77
C PHE A 325 10.95 -3.57 -2.42
N GLY A 326 10.16 -4.30 -1.65
CA GLY A 326 8.99 -5.01 -2.16
C GLY A 326 7.73 -4.18 -2.10
N GLY A 327 6.85 -4.47 -3.04
CA GLY A 327 5.44 -4.19 -3.04
C GLY A 327 4.64 -5.48 -2.87
N ALA A 328 3.32 -5.32 -2.75
CA ALA A 328 2.39 -6.45 -2.72
C ALA A 328 2.59 -7.38 -3.95
N LEU A 329 2.17 -8.64 -3.84
CA LEU A 329 2.23 -9.63 -4.92
C LEU A 329 3.67 -9.92 -5.36
N ASN A 330 4.59 -9.96 -4.39
CA ASN A 330 6.01 -10.25 -4.58
C ASN A 330 6.69 -9.37 -5.66
N THR A 331 6.21 -8.14 -5.83
CA THR A 331 6.77 -7.21 -6.83
C THR A 331 7.92 -6.40 -6.23
N ALA A 332 9.15 -6.60 -6.71
CA ALA A 332 10.29 -5.80 -6.26
C ALA A 332 10.44 -4.50 -7.08
N PHE A 333 10.71 -3.39 -6.40
CA PHE A 333 10.95 -2.08 -7.00
C PHE A 333 12.31 -1.53 -6.58
N ARG A 334 13.04 -0.97 -7.53
CA ARG A 334 14.25 -0.18 -7.28
C ARG A 334 13.92 1.30 -7.28
N ILE A 335 14.37 2.05 -6.28
CA ILE A 335 14.12 3.50 -6.16
C ILE A 335 15.31 4.34 -6.62
N THR A 336 15.04 5.47 -7.27
CA THR A 336 15.97 6.57 -7.45
C THR A 336 15.30 7.89 -7.07
N TYR A 337 16.05 8.77 -6.40
CA TYR A 337 15.67 10.13 -6.04
C TYR A 337 16.20 11.17 -7.04
N ARG A 338 16.78 10.70 -8.14
CA ARG A 338 17.39 11.49 -9.21
C ARG A 338 16.76 11.19 -10.57
N GLY A 339 15.56 10.62 -10.57
CA GLY A 339 14.86 10.28 -11.80
C GLY A 339 14.30 11.51 -12.49
N GLY A 340 13.63 11.28 -13.63
CA GLY A 340 13.00 12.34 -14.42
C GLY A 340 13.99 13.41 -14.87
N ASP A 341 13.82 14.64 -14.40
CA ASP A 341 14.68 15.79 -14.67
C ASP A 341 15.83 15.97 -13.65
N GLY A 342 16.01 15.02 -12.72
CA GLY A 342 17.17 14.92 -11.83
C GLY A 342 16.86 15.07 -10.34
N ASN A 343 15.61 15.33 -9.98
CA ASN A 343 15.14 15.45 -8.60
C ASN A 343 13.75 14.82 -8.38
N ASP A 344 13.35 13.86 -9.22
CA ASP A 344 12.13 13.08 -9.04
C ASP A 344 12.39 11.78 -8.27
N VAL A 345 11.34 11.28 -7.58
CA VAL A 345 11.32 9.89 -7.11
C VAL A 345 10.74 9.01 -8.20
N VAL A 346 11.56 8.10 -8.69
CA VAL A 346 11.17 7.08 -9.66
C VAL A 346 11.38 5.71 -9.03
N ILE A 347 10.39 4.85 -9.21
CA ILE A 347 10.51 3.43 -8.89
C ILE A 347 10.45 2.62 -10.17
N THR A 348 11.32 1.63 -10.29
CA THR A 348 11.39 0.74 -11.46
C THR A 348 11.14 -0.68 -10.99
N ARG A 349 10.21 -1.39 -11.65
CA ARG A 349 9.99 -2.82 -11.39
C ARG A 349 11.25 -3.57 -11.78
N VAL A 350 11.81 -4.34 -10.86
CA VAL A 350 13.03 -5.14 -11.04
C VAL A 350 12.78 -6.58 -10.64
N ASN A 351 13.56 -7.52 -11.13
CA ASN A 351 13.51 -8.85 -10.58
C ASN A 351 14.02 -8.87 -9.13
N ARG A 352 13.50 -9.79 -8.33
CA ARG A 352 13.96 -9.96 -6.95
C ARG A 352 15.24 -10.79 -6.95
N ALA A 353 16.30 -10.28 -6.35
CA ALA A 353 17.51 -11.07 -6.11
C ALA A 353 17.26 -12.04 -4.93
N ASN A 354 17.34 -13.35 -5.20
CA ASN A 354 17.32 -14.35 -4.14
C ASN A 354 18.61 -14.27 -3.33
N PHE A 355 18.55 -14.54 -2.03
CA PHE A 355 19.74 -14.54 -1.16
C PHE A 355 20.42 -13.15 -1.01
N ASP A 356 19.69 -12.07 -1.27
CA ASP A 356 20.07 -10.69 -0.93
C ASP A 356 19.79 -10.44 0.57
N PHE A 357 20.82 -10.31 1.41
CA PHE A 357 20.66 -10.07 2.85
C PHE A 357 20.78 -8.58 3.23
N ASP A 358 21.18 -7.68 2.31
CA ASP A 358 21.35 -6.25 2.59
C ASP A 358 20.42 -5.32 1.81
N ALA A 359 19.57 -5.87 0.92
CA ALA A 359 18.60 -5.20 0.06
C ALA A 359 19.23 -4.24 -0.97
N ASP A 360 20.45 -4.54 -1.45
CA ASP A 360 21.09 -3.79 -2.54
C ASP A 360 20.66 -4.25 -3.94
N GLY A 361 19.80 -5.28 -4.02
CA GLY A 361 19.32 -5.86 -5.25
C GLY A 361 20.28 -6.87 -5.87
N LYS A 362 21.22 -7.42 -5.09
CA LYS A 362 22.15 -8.47 -5.49
C LYS A 362 22.14 -9.60 -4.48
N SER A 363 22.41 -10.79 -4.98
CA SER A 363 22.56 -12.00 -4.19
C SER A 363 23.92 -11.98 -3.50
N ASP A 364 23.94 -12.30 -2.21
CA ASP A 364 25.17 -12.27 -1.41
C ASP A 364 25.91 -13.61 -1.44
N ILE A 365 27.22 -13.55 -1.64
CA ILE A 365 28.10 -14.72 -1.48
C ILE A 365 28.06 -15.14 -0.01
N SER A 366 27.48 -16.30 0.25
CA SER A 366 27.17 -16.71 1.63
C SER A 366 27.26 -18.22 1.81
N VAL A 367 27.68 -18.64 3.02
CA VAL A 367 27.77 -20.06 3.41
C VAL A 367 27.23 -20.31 4.80
N PHE A 368 26.62 -21.48 5.01
CA PHE A 368 26.36 -22.05 6.32
C PHE A 368 27.39 -23.13 6.63
N ARG A 369 27.94 -23.12 7.85
CA ARG A 369 28.93 -24.09 8.32
C ARG A 369 28.32 -25.03 9.36
N PRO A 370 27.96 -26.26 8.98
CA PRO A 370 27.31 -27.21 9.89
C PRO A 370 28.16 -27.55 11.12
N SER A 371 29.49 -27.52 11.01
CA SER A 371 30.40 -27.92 12.10
C SER A 371 30.40 -26.98 13.31
N ASN A 372 29.92 -25.74 13.15
CA ASN A 372 29.82 -24.77 14.24
C ASN A 372 28.49 -23.98 14.26
N GLY A 373 27.60 -24.19 13.29
CA GLY A 373 26.30 -23.53 13.19
C GLY A 373 26.37 -22.08 12.76
N PHE A 374 27.46 -21.63 12.13
CA PHE A 374 27.59 -20.24 11.67
C PHE A 374 27.15 -20.06 10.22
N TRP A 375 26.41 -18.98 10.00
CA TRP A 375 26.20 -18.35 8.71
C TRP A 375 27.28 -17.28 8.52
N TYR A 376 27.92 -17.27 7.37
CA TYR A 376 28.90 -16.28 6.96
C TYR A 376 28.39 -15.61 5.70
N LEU A 377 28.18 -14.30 5.76
CA LEU A 377 27.56 -13.49 4.71
C LEU A 377 28.58 -12.45 4.24
N ASN A 378 28.98 -12.54 2.98
CA ASN A 378 29.79 -11.51 2.32
C ASN A 378 28.85 -10.59 1.53
N GLN A 379 28.28 -9.62 2.24
CA GLN A 379 27.24 -8.74 1.73
C GLN A 379 27.80 -7.79 0.65
N SER A 380 27.10 -7.57 -0.46
CA SER A 380 27.62 -6.82 -1.60
C SER A 380 27.67 -5.31 -1.41
N ALA A 381 26.79 -4.72 -0.58
CA ALA A 381 26.81 -3.31 -0.21
C ALA A 381 27.18 -3.10 1.27
N ALA A 382 26.86 -4.05 2.13
CA ALA A 382 27.21 -4.02 3.56
C ALA A 382 28.57 -4.69 3.85
N SER A 383 28.99 -4.66 5.11
CA SER A 383 30.20 -5.36 5.55
C SER A 383 29.92 -6.83 5.84
N PHE A 384 30.97 -7.65 5.86
CA PHE A 384 30.90 -9.05 6.29
C PHE A 384 30.12 -9.22 7.61
N ARG A 385 29.22 -10.21 7.63
CA ARG A 385 28.40 -10.57 8.79
C ARG A 385 28.52 -12.05 9.08
N ALA A 386 28.73 -12.40 10.34
CA ALA A 386 28.72 -13.78 10.82
C ALA A 386 27.69 -13.95 11.93
N VAL A 387 26.80 -14.93 11.79
CA VAL A 387 25.69 -15.17 12.73
C VAL A 387 25.67 -16.64 13.10
N GLN A 388 25.70 -16.96 14.39
CA GLN A 388 25.51 -18.34 14.85
C GLN A 388 24.01 -18.65 14.92
N PHE A 389 23.52 -19.49 14.03
CA PHE A 389 22.11 -19.85 13.95
C PHE A 389 21.92 -21.23 13.34
N GLY A 390 21.36 -22.16 14.12
CA GLY A 390 21.15 -23.54 13.71
C GLY A 390 22.27 -24.50 14.14
N SER A 391 22.20 -25.72 13.63
CA SER A 391 23.01 -26.87 14.01
C SER A 391 23.35 -27.76 12.80
N ALA A 392 24.17 -28.79 12.99
CA ALA A 392 24.64 -29.64 11.89
C ALA A 392 23.53 -30.44 11.19
N GLU A 393 22.47 -30.80 11.92
CA GLU A 393 21.33 -31.56 11.38
C GLU A 393 20.33 -30.71 10.60
N ASP A 394 20.42 -29.40 10.75
CA ASP A 394 19.46 -28.48 10.16
C ASP A 394 19.65 -28.36 8.65
N ARG A 395 18.53 -28.21 7.92
CA ARG A 395 18.49 -27.80 6.51
C ARG A 395 18.34 -26.28 6.47
N ILE A 396 19.18 -25.61 5.67
CA ILE A 396 19.06 -24.16 5.47
C ILE A 396 17.83 -23.87 4.59
N VAL A 397 17.03 -22.88 4.99
CA VAL A 397 15.78 -22.48 4.30
C VAL A 397 15.67 -20.95 4.21
N PRO A 398 16.71 -20.26 3.71
CA PRO A 398 16.72 -18.81 3.58
C PRO A 398 15.57 -18.34 2.66
N ALA A 399 14.79 -17.38 3.12
CA ALA A 399 13.73 -16.70 2.36
C ALA A 399 13.31 -15.44 3.14
N ASP A 400 12.45 -14.61 2.61
CA ASP A 400 11.95 -13.40 3.29
C ASP A 400 10.59 -13.68 3.95
N TYR A 401 10.61 -14.10 5.21
CA TYR A 401 9.41 -14.47 5.96
C TYR A 401 8.71 -13.26 6.59
N ASP A 402 9.37 -12.10 6.69
CA ASP A 402 8.81 -10.91 7.32
C ASP A 402 8.33 -9.82 6.35
N GLY A 403 8.68 -9.96 5.06
CA GLY A 403 8.25 -9.11 3.95
C GLY A 403 9.09 -7.84 3.81
N ASP A 404 10.29 -7.79 4.40
CA ASP A 404 11.18 -6.63 4.33
C ASP A 404 12.09 -6.63 3.09
N ASN A 405 11.99 -7.67 2.25
CA ASN A 405 12.74 -7.89 1.01
C ASN A 405 14.20 -8.24 1.17
N ARG A 406 14.64 -8.46 2.41
CA ARG A 406 15.90 -9.12 2.67
C ARG A 406 15.65 -10.58 2.93
N THR A 407 16.65 -11.37 2.62
CA THR A 407 16.67 -12.79 2.94
C THR A 407 16.84 -12.95 4.45
N ASP A 408 15.92 -13.67 5.09
CA ASP A 408 16.07 -14.07 6.49
C ASP A 408 17.01 -15.24 6.64
N ILE A 409 17.67 -15.29 7.80
CA ILE A 409 18.40 -16.48 8.21
C ILE A 409 17.39 -17.47 8.79
N ALA A 410 17.22 -18.62 8.16
CA ALA A 410 16.28 -19.63 8.62
C ALA A 410 16.77 -21.06 8.40
N VAL A 411 16.34 -21.94 9.29
CA VAL A 411 16.63 -23.38 9.25
C VAL A 411 15.38 -24.22 9.52
N PHE A 412 15.27 -25.37 8.83
CA PHE A 412 14.33 -26.44 9.13
C PHE A 412 15.08 -27.59 9.80
N ARG A 413 14.58 -28.05 10.95
CA ARG A 413 15.15 -29.15 11.73
C ARG A 413 14.35 -30.43 11.50
N PRO A 414 14.85 -31.39 10.69
CA PRO A 414 14.09 -32.59 10.38
C PRO A 414 13.78 -33.46 11.61
N SER A 415 14.67 -33.46 12.61
CA SER A 415 14.52 -34.31 13.81
C SER A 415 13.23 -34.05 14.60
N ASN A 416 12.64 -32.85 14.47
CA ASN A 416 11.42 -32.48 15.17
C ASN A 416 10.41 -31.65 14.34
N GLY A 417 10.73 -31.34 13.08
CA GLY A 417 9.85 -30.58 12.19
C GLY A 417 9.76 -29.09 12.50
N PHE A 418 10.71 -28.52 13.25
CA PHE A 418 10.70 -27.09 13.56
C PHE A 418 11.40 -26.28 12.48
N TRP A 419 10.77 -25.17 12.12
CA TRP A 419 11.38 -24.06 11.43
C TRP A 419 11.80 -23.02 12.45
N TYR A 420 13.03 -22.55 12.34
CA TYR A 420 13.56 -21.45 13.12
C TYR A 420 13.93 -20.31 12.17
N GLN A 421 13.46 -19.10 12.43
CA GLN A 421 13.78 -17.90 11.66
C GLN A 421 14.43 -16.84 12.55
N LEU A 422 15.32 -16.06 11.96
CA LEU A 422 15.86 -14.83 12.49
C LEU A 422 15.57 -13.71 11.47
N ARG A 423 14.63 -12.84 11.82
CA ARG A 423 14.14 -11.78 10.93
C ARG A 423 15.22 -10.76 10.60
N SER A 424 15.33 -10.41 9.33
CA SER A 424 16.22 -9.38 8.79
C SER A 424 15.87 -7.98 9.31
N SER A 425 14.59 -7.68 9.47
CA SER A 425 14.10 -6.33 9.80
C SER A 425 14.45 -5.89 11.22
N ASP A 426 14.40 -6.81 12.19
CA ASP A 426 14.54 -6.50 13.63
C ASP A 426 15.39 -7.49 14.43
N ASN A 427 15.95 -8.53 13.78
CA ASN A 427 16.69 -9.63 14.40
C ASN A 427 15.89 -10.41 15.46
N THR A 428 14.55 -10.42 15.38
CA THR A 428 13.73 -11.23 16.26
C THR A 428 13.74 -12.71 15.85
N PHE A 429 13.81 -13.57 16.87
CA PHE A 429 13.74 -15.02 16.70
C PHE A 429 12.29 -15.50 16.64
N SER A 430 12.03 -16.45 15.74
CA SER A 430 10.77 -17.18 15.62
C SER A 430 11.02 -18.68 15.50
N GLY A 431 10.12 -19.49 16.07
CA GLY A 431 10.16 -20.94 16.02
C GLY A 431 8.77 -21.52 15.82
N VAL A 432 8.54 -22.23 14.72
CA VAL A 432 7.23 -22.79 14.34
C VAL A 432 7.41 -24.26 13.99
N GLN A 433 6.62 -25.15 14.59
CA GLN A 433 6.61 -26.56 14.20
C GLN A 433 5.69 -26.76 12.98
N PHE A 434 6.28 -27.13 11.85
CA PHE A 434 5.54 -27.39 10.62
C PHE A 434 6.27 -28.42 9.74
N GLY A 435 5.75 -29.64 9.70
CA GLY A 435 6.34 -30.75 8.96
C GLY A 435 6.88 -31.87 9.87
N THR A 436 7.53 -32.84 9.24
CA THR A 436 8.03 -34.08 9.84
C THR A 436 9.43 -34.41 9.34
N SER A 437 10.04 -35.48 9.85
CA SER A 437 11.43 -35.82 9.53
C SER A 437 11.72 -36.23 8.09
N GLU A 438 10.70 -36.66 7.34
CA GLU A 438 10.85 -37.00 5.92
C GLU A 438 10.58 -35.81 4.99
N ASP A 439 10.00 -34.73 5.52
CA ASP A 439 9.55 -33.62 4.73
C ASP A 439 10.74 -32.79 4.19
N VAL A 440 10.61 -32.33 2.94
CA VAL A 440 11.57 -31.47 2.27
C VAL A 440 11.05 -30.03 2.33
N PRO A 441 11.77 -29.09 2.97
CA PRO A 441 11.32 -27.70 3.05
C PRO A 441 11.46 -27.00 1.68
N VAL A 442 10.45 -26.21 1.33
CA VAL A 442 10.31 -25.49 0.06
C VAL A 442 9.62 -24.14 0.27
N PRO A 443 10.23 -23.22 1.05
CA PRO A 443 9.63 -21.92 1.31
C PRO A 443 9.48 -21.12 0.01
N ASN A 444 8.32 -20.51 -0.18
CA ASN A 444 8.01 -19.57 -1.26
C ASN A 444 6.76 -18.77 -0.90
N ASP A 445 6.47 -17.69 -1.60
CA ASP A 445 5.20 -16.94 -1.44
C ASP A 445 4.07 -17.66 -2.20
N TYR A 446 3.27 -18.51 -1.55
CA TYR A 446 2.19 -19.27 -2.18
C TYR A 446 0.82 -18.57 -2.06
N ASP A 447 0.76 -17.35 -1.51
CA ASP A 447 -0.47 -16.60 -1.31
C ASP A 447 -0.45 -15.15 -1.87
N GLY A 448 0.71 -14.69 -2.35
CA GLY A 448 0.92 -13.41 -2.98
C GLY A 448 1.01 -12.23 -2.02
N ASP A 449 1.21 -12.46 -0.72
CA ASP A 449 1.32 -11.39 0.28
C ASP A 449 2.71 -10.72 0.33
N GLY A 450 3.67 -11.23 -0.45
CA GLY A 450 5.05 -10.75 -0.54
C GLY A 450 6.00 -11.36 0.49
N ARG A 451 5.52 -12.30 1.33
CA ARG A 451 6.34 -13.05 2.30
C ARG A 451 6.45 -14.50 1.86
N ALA A 452 7.54 -15.13 2.27
CA ALA A 452 7.70 -16.56 2.12
C ALA A 452 6.84 -17.32 3.15
N ASP A 453 6.12 -18.31 2.66
CA ASP A 453 5.37 -19.24 3.47
C ASP A 453 6.23 -20.38 3.98
N LEU A 454 5.83 -20.96 5.11
CA LEU A 454 6.39 -22.23 5.57
C LEU A 454 5.75 -23.35 4.77
N ALA A 455 6.50 -23.98 3.88
CA ALA A 455 6.00 -25.07 3.05
C ALA A 455 6.94 -26.27 3.04
N VAL A 456 6.34 -27.46 2.98
CA VAL A 456 7.05 -28.73 2.88
C VAL A 456 6.43 -29.63 1.81
N PHE A 457 7.28 -30.38 1.11
CA PHE A 457 6.89 -31.51 0.28
C PHE A 457 7.19 -32.81 1.00
N ARG A 458 6.21 -33.71 1.07
CA ARG A 458 6.34 -35.03 1.66
C ARG A 458 6.68 -36.07 0.60
N PRO A 459 7.92 -36.58 0.54
CA PRO A 459 8.33 -37.48 -0.53
C PRO A 459 7.59 -38.82 -0.49
N SER A 460 7.17 -39.31 0.68
CA SER A 460 6.51 -40.62 0.80
C SER A 460 5.19 -40.72 0.03
N ASN A 461 4.49 -39.60 -0.17
CA ASN A 461 3.18 -39.57 -0.81
C ASN A 461 3.00 -38.47 -1.87
N GLY A 462 3.99 -37.60 -2.06
CA GLY A 462 3.93 -36.52 -3.06
C GLY A 462 3.03 -35.35 -2.67
N THR A 463 2.77 -35.13 -1.38
CA THR A 463 1.89 -34.06 -0.91
C THR A 463 2.67 -32.82 -0.48
N TRP A 464 2.23 -31.66 -0.94
CA TRP A 464 2.67 -30.35 -0.50
C TRP A 464 1.80 -29.88 0.66
N TYR A 465 2.42 -29.39 1.71
CA TYR A 465 1.76 -28.76 2.85
C TYR A 465 2.29 -27.34 2.99
N GLN A 466 1.40 -26.36 3.13
CA GLN A 466 1.74 -24.94 3.25
C GLN A 466 1.07 -24.38 4.50
N LEU A 467 1.80 -23.55 5.24
CA LEU A 467 1.27 -22.66 6.25
C LEU A 467 1.50 -21.24 5.75
N ARG A 468 0.45 -20.68 5.15
CA ARG A 468 0.43 -19.42 4.43
C ARG A 468 0.47 -18.22 5.38
N SER A 469 1.32 -17.24 5.13
CA SER A 469 1.49 -16.06 5.99
C SER A 469 0.23 -15.21 6.05
N ILE A 470 -0.58 -15.20 4.99
CA ILE A 470 -1.89 -14.56 5.03
C ILE A 470 -2.81 -15.34 5.99
N ALA A 471 -3.14 -14.70 7.11
CA ALA A 471 -4.02 -15.23 8.14
C ALA A 471 -3.62 -16.61 8.73
N ASN A 472 -2.36 -17.06 8.57
CA ASN A 472 -1.87 -18.36 9.03
C ASN A 472 -2.70 -19.55 8.50
N GLN A 473 -3.06 -19.54 7.22
CA GLN A 473 -3.92 -20.55 6.63
C GLN A 473 -3.15 -21.84 6.30
N PHE A 474 -3.72 -22.99 6.69
CA PHE A 474 -3.18 -24.30 6.31
C PHE A 474 -3.73 -24.75 4.96
N PHE A 475 -2.85 -25.21 4.07
CA PHE A 475 -3.19 -25.77 2.77
C PHE A 475 -2.45 -27.10 2.53
N ALA A 476 -3.11 -28.04 1.86
CA ALA A 476 -2.52 -29.32 1.49
C ALA A 476 -2.96 -29.73 0.09
N GLN A 477 -2.01 -30.02 -0.79
CA GLN A 477 -2.26 -30.39 -2.17
C GLN A 477 -1.37 -31.58 -2.56
N GLN A 478 -1.98 -32.67 -3.03
CA GLN A 478 -1.22 -33.78 -3.58
C GLN A 478 -0.79 -33.40 -5.01
N PHE A 479 0.51 -33.23 -5.22
CA PHE A 479 1.11 -32.91 -6.51
C PHE A 479 2.54 -33.47 -6.57
N GLY A 480 2.65 -34.68 -7.09
CA GLY A 480 3.91 -35.42 -7.14
C GLY A 480 3.72 -36.87 -6.68
N GLN A 481 4.83 -37.57 -6.53
CA GLN A 481 4.86 -38.96 -6.06
C GLN A 481 6.20 -39.28 -5.38
N SER A 482 6.32 -40.49 -4.85
CA SER A 482 7.57 -40.99 -4.28
C SER A 482 8.74 -40.94 -5.27
N GLY A 483 9.84 -40.34 -4.82
CA GLY A 483 11.07 -40.15 -5.61
C GLY A 483 11.13 -38.83 -6.37
N ASP A 484 10.06 -38.03 -6.34
CA ASP A 484 10.06 -36.69 -6.90
C ASP A 484 10.88 -35.73 -6.02
N LYS A 485 11.56 -34.79 -6.67
CA LYS A 485 12.29 -33.71 -6.02
C LYS A 485 11.49 -32.42 -6.18
N PRO A 486 11.16 -31.68 -5.11
CA PRO A 486 10.37 -30.46 -5.21
C PRO A 486 11.27 -29.24 -5.50
N MET A 487 10.73 -28.23 -6.17
CA MET A 487 11.45 -26.99 -6.48
C MET A 487 10.67 -25.75 -6.03
N VAL A 488 11.44 -24.71 -5.71
CA VAL A 488 10.96 -23.35 -5.40
C VAL A 488 11.08 -22.52 -6.69
N GLY A 489 10.07 -21.70 -6.96
CA GLY A 489 10.05 -20.81 -8.13
C GLY A 489 8.63 -20.36 -8.50
N ASP A 490 8.56 -19.27 -9.23
CA ASP A 490 7.38 -18.77 -9.95
C ASP A 490 7.68 -18.98 -11.45
N PHE A 491 7.08 -19.99 -12.08
CA PHE A 491 7.33 -20.38 -13.47
C PHE A 491 6.32 -19.76 -14.45
N ASP A 492 5.21 -19.20 -13.96
CA ASP A 492 4.19 -18.56 -14.79
C ASP A 492 4.26 -17.02 -14.78
N GLY A 493 4.97 -16.43 -13.82
CA GLY A 493 5.30 -15.02 -13.69
C GLY A 493 4.23 -14.19 -12.98
N ASP A 494 3.33 -14.80 -12.22
CA ASP A 494 2.23 -14.11 -11.53
C ASP A 494 2.63 -13.51 -10.17
N GLY A 495 3.86 -13.78 -9.71
CA GLY A 495 4.43 -13.37 -8.43
C GLY A 495 4.21 -14.39 -7.31
N ILE A 496 3.50 -15.49 -7.58
CA ILE A 496 3.16 -16.55 -6.63
C ILE A 496 3.97 -17.81 -6.96
N GLY A 497 4.34 -18.55 -5.92
CA GLY A 497 5.07 -19.79 -6.04
C GLY A 497 4.25 -20.91 -6.67
N ASP A 498 4.84 -21.59 -7.66
CA ASP A 498 4.24 -22.76 -8.29
C ASP A 498 4.59 -24.06 -7.55
N LEU A 499 3.74 -25.07 -7.71
CA LEU A 499 4.05 -26.41 -7.23
C LEU A 499 4.78 -27.14 -8.36
N THR A 500 6.07 -27.41 -8.17
CA THR A 500 6.90 -28.00 -9.22
C THR A 500 7.75 -29.15 -8.70
N VAL A 501 7.81 -30.26 -9.47
CA VAL A 501 8.61 -31.44 -9.16
C VAL A 501 9.47 -31.93 -10.34
N PHE A 502 10.70 -32.37 -10.04
CA PHE A 502 11.63 -33.01 -10.97
C PHE A 502 11.68 -34.52 -10.75
N ARG A 503 11.54 -35.27 -11.84
CA ARG A 503 11.50 -36.73 -11.85
C ARG A 503 12.25 -37.26 -13.04
N ASN A 504 13.43 -37.84 -12.80
CA ASN A 504 14.20 -38.59 -13.80
C ASN A 504 14.41 -37.82 -15.13
N GLY A 505 14.75 -36.53 -15.09
CA GLY A 505 14.91 -35.72 -16.30
C GLY A 505 13.62 -35.08 -16.83
N ASN A 506 12.52 -35.13 -16.07
CA ASN A 506 11.25 -34.52 -16.43
C ASN A 506 10.79 -33.55 -15.34
N TRP A 507 10.23 -32.44 -15.76
CA TRP A 507 9.66 -31.39 -14.93
C TRP A 507 8.14 -31.47 -15.01
N PHE A 508 7.48 -31.36 -13.86
CA PHE A 508 6.03 -31.31 -13.75
C PHE A 508 5.67 -30.09 -12.91
N LEU A 509 4.85 -29.21 -13.49
CA LEU A 509 4.46 -27.93 -12.90
C LEU A 509 2.95 -27.88 -12.76
N PHE A 510 2.50 -27.23 -11.69
CA PHE A 510 1.12 -26.86 -11.47
C PHE A 510 1.08 -25.35 -11.19
N GLU A 511 0.61 -24.61 -12.20
CA GLU A 511 0.67 -23.15 -12.28
C GLU A 511 -0.35 -22.50 -11.32
N SER A 512 0.09 -21.52 -10.52
CA SER A 512 -0.74 -20.78 -9.55
C SER A 512 -1.85 -19.99 -10.22
N ALA A 513 -1.56 -19.30 -11.33
CA ALA A 513 -2.53 -18.40 -11.97
C ALA A 513 -3.67 -19.17 -12.66
N SER A 514 -3.34 -20.28 -13.31
CA SER A 514 -4.25 -20.99 -14.21
C SER A 514 -4.77 -22.32 -13.64
N ASN A 515 -4.14 -22.85 -12.58
CA ASN A 515 -4.28 -24.24 -12.12
C ASN A 515 -4.00 -25.27 -13.24
N ALA A 516 -3.22 -24.88 -14.26
CA ALA A 516 -2.88 -25.78 -15.36
C ALA A 516 -1.71 -26.68 -15.00
N PHE A 517 -1.74 -27.89 -15.53
CA PHE A 517 -0.62 -28.82 -15.48
C PHE A 517 0.26 -28.66 -16.71
N ARG A 518 1.57 -28.57 -16.49
CA ARG A 518 2.59 -28.52 -17.55
C ARG A 518 3.67 -29.57 -17.29
N GLY A 519 3.98 -30.37 -18.31
CA GLY A 519 5.07 -31.36 -18.28
C GLY A 519 6.15 -31.03 -19.31
N VAL A 520 7.42 -31.05 -18.90
CA VAL A 520 8.57 -30.74 -19.78
C VAL A 520 9.66 -31.79 -19.59
N SER A 521 10.02 -32.49 -20.66
CA SER A 521 11.16 -33.43 -20.64
C SER A 521 12.46 -32.68 -20.89
N PHE A 522 13.23 -32.43 -19.83
CA PHE A 522 14.49 -31.71 -19.89
C PHE A 522 15.46 -32.13 -18.78
N GLY A 523 16.58 -32.72 -19.19
CA GLY A 523 17.64 -33.23 -18.31
C GLY A 523 17.70 -34.77 -18.27
N VAL A 524 18.56 -35.30 -17.41
CA VAL A 524 18.67 -36.74 -17.12
C VAL A 524 18.66 -37.01 -15.62
N THR A 525 18.60 -38.28 -15.22
CA THR A 525 18.47 -38.70 -13.80
C THR A 525 19.61 -38.24 -12.88
N THR A 526 20.81 -38.01 -13.43
CA THR A 526 21.99 -37.56 -12.68
C THR A 526 22.14 -36.05 -12.61
N ASP A 527 21.32 -35.31 -13.34
CA ASP A 527 21.40 -33.86 -13.34
C ASP A 527 20.77 -33.30 -12.05
N LYS A 528 21.30 -32.16 -11.59
CA LYS A 528 20.76 -31.37 -10.49
C LYS A 528 19.87 -30.27 -11.02
N SER A 529 18.71 -30.04 -10.42
CA SER A 529 17.84 -28.91 -10.78
C SER A 529 18.43 -27.60 -10.29
N VAL A 530 18.50 -26.60 -11.18
CA VAL A 530 19.04 -25.26 -10.89
C VAL A 530 18.10 -24.20 -11.47
N ALA A 531 16.80 -24.40 -11.30
CA ALA A 531 15.78 -23.49 -11.81
C ALA A 531 15.97 -22.08 -11.22
N ALA A 532 15.99 -21.08 -12.08
CA ALA A 532 16.16 -19.67 -11.76
C ALA A 532 15.81 -18.83 -13.00
N ASP A 533 15.59 -17.52 -12.86
CA ASP A 533 15.34 -16.65 -14.01
C ASP A 533 16.67 -16.22 -14.66
N TYR A 534 17.13 -16.89 -15.72
CA TYR A 534 18.39 -16.60 -16.40
C TYR A 534 18.23 -15.58 -17.54
N ASP A 535 17.02 -15.36 -18.03
CA ASP A 535 16.77 -14.45 -19.15
C ASP A 535 16.25 -13.07 -18.72
N GLY A 536 15.79 -12.93 -17.49
CA GLY A 536 15.37 -11.70 -16.83
C GLY A 536 13.92 -11.31 -17.11
N ASP A 537 13.07 -12.26 -17.53
CA ASP A 537 11.67 -11.99 -17.85
C ASP A 537 10.72 -12.02 -16.64
N GLY A 538 11.25 -12.39 -15.46
CA GLY A 538 10.53 -12.49 -14.21
C GLY A 538 9.95 -13.86 -13.93
N LYS A 539 10.18 -14.84 -14.80
CA LYS A 539 9.77 -16.23 -14.62
C LYS A 539 10.98 -17.10 -14.34
N THR A 540 10.75 -18.16 -13.58
CA THR A 540 11.73 -19.18 -13.31
C THR A 540 11.94 -20.04 -14.55
N ASP A 541 13.16 -20.10 -15.05
CA ASP A 541 13.53 -20.96 -16.17
C ASP A 541 13.74 -22.41 -15.73
N ILE A 542 13.49 -23.33 -16.66
CA ILE A 542 13.83 -24.74 -16.48
C ILE A 542 15.32 -24.93 -16.77
N ALA A 543 16.10 -25.31 -15.76
CA ALA A 543 17.54 -25.49 -15.90
C ALA A 543 18.09 -26.65 -15.07
N VAL A 544 19.13 -27.29 -15.60
CA VAL A 544 19.84 -28.39 -14.95
C VAL A 544 21.36 -28.23 -15.02
N PHE A 545 22.05 -28.61 -13.95
CA PHE A 545 23.51 -28.76 -13.91
C PHE A 545 23.88 -30.24 -13.94
N ARG A 546 24.73 -30.63 -14.89
CA ARG A 546 25.22 -32.00 -15.03
C ARG A 546 26.57 -32.17 -14.33
N PRO A 547 26.65 -32.86 -13.17
CA PRO A 547 27.89 -32.95 -12.42
C PRO A 547 28.98 -33.73 -13.17
N SER A 548 28.62 -34.73 -13.99
CA SER A 548 29.62 -35.60 -14.65
C SER A 548 30.59 -34.84 -15.57
N ASN A 549 30.19 -33.68 -16.06
CA ASN A 549 31.03 -32.85 -16.92
C ASN A 549 31.07 -31.38 -16.51
N GLY A 550 30.16 -30.88 -15.65
CA GLY A 550 30.08 -29.47 -15.25
C GLY A 550 29.28 -28.58 -16.21
N THR A 551 28.45 -29.16 -17.07
CA THR A 551 27.63 -28.40 -18.02
C THR A 551 26.29 -27.97 -17.41
N TRP A 552 25.92 -26.72 -17.63
CA TRP A 552 24.59 -26.16 -17.40
C TRP A 552 23.77 -26.26 -18.68
N TYR A 553 22.52 -26.70 -18.58
CA TYR A 553 21.56 -26.73 -19.66
C TYR A 553 20.33 -25.95 -19.22
N GLN A 554 19.83 -25.06 -20.07
CA GLN A 554 18.71 -24.18 -19.74
C GLN A 554 17.69 -24.15 -20.87
N LEU A 555 16.42 -23.99 -20.51
CA LEU A 555 15.33 -23.60 -21.39
C LEU A 555 14.78 -22.28 -20.86
N SER A 556 15.03 -21.20 -21.59
CA SER A 556 14.49 -19.88 -21.28
C SER A 556 12.96 -19.92 -21.29
N SER A 557 12.33 -19.35 -20.27
CA SER A 557 10.88 -19.28 -20.10
C SER A 557 10.26 -18.37 -21.17
N SER A 558 11.01 -17.37 -21.63
CA SER A 558 10.72 -16.60 -22.83
C SER A 558 11.11 -17.33 -24.13
N ASN A 559 10.87 -16.67 -25.28
CA ASN A 559 11.39 -17.13 -26.58
C ASN A 559 11.08 -18.59 -26.97
N ASN A 560 9.92 -19.11 -26.55
CA ASN A 560 9.44 -20.47 -26.87
C ASN A 560 10.40 -21.58 -26.39
N ASN A 561 10.85 -21.54 -25.14
CA ASN A 561 11.76 -22.53 -24.55
C ASN A 561 13.10 -22.62 -25.29
N ALA A 562 13.71 -21.47 -25.58
CA ALA A 562 15.00 -21.42 -26.26
C ALA A 562 16.08 -22.16 -25.45
N PHE A 563 16.75 -23.11 -26.09
CA PHE A 563 17.77 -23.95 -25.45
C PHE A 563 19.13 -23.25 -25.39
N SER A 564 19.78 -23.34 -24.23
CA SER A 564 21.18 -22.93 -24.02
C SER A 564 21.97 -24.04 -23.29
N ALA A 565 23.28 -24.09 -23.56
CA ALA A 565 24.19 -24.97 -22.85
C ALA A 565 25.55 -24.28 -22.62
N ILE A 566 26.02 -24.31 -21.38
CA ILE A 566 27.27 -23.63 -20.98
C ILE A 566 28.08 -24.58 -20.09
N GLN A 567 29.32 -24.84 -20.49
CA GLN A 567 30.25 -25.61 -19.66
C GLN A 567 30.89 -24.69 -18.62
N PHE A 568 30.45 -24.79 -17.36
CA PHE A 568 30.95 -23.93 -16.27
C PHE A 568 30.94 -24.67 -14.94
N GLY A 569 32.11 -25.22 -14.59
CA GLY A 569 32.32 -26.01 -13.38
C GLY A 569 33.02 -27.33 -13.67
N VAL A 570 33.29 -28.08 -12.61
CA VAL A 570 33.82 -29.45 -12.63
C VAL A 570 32.99 -30.38 -11.74
N ALA A 571 33.33 -31.67 -11.69
CA ALA A 571 32.47 -32.67 -11.05
C ALA A 571 32.26 -32.50 -9.53
N GLU A 572 33.19 -31.86 -8.83
CA GLU A 572 33.04 -31.57 -7.39
C GLU A 572 32.28 -30.28 -7.10
N ASP A 573 32.05 -29.44 -8.11
CA ASP A 573 31.48 -28.12 -7.93
C ASP A 573 29.98 -28.21 -7.57
N ILE A 574 29.53 -27.31 -6.70
CA ILE A 574 28.14 -27.17 -6.28
C ILE A 574 27.55 -25.97 -7.04
N PRO A 575 26.47 -26.14 -7.81
CA PRO A 575 25.83 -25.02 -8.49
C PRO A 575 25.16 -24.08 -7.47
N VAL A 576 25.30 -22.77 -7.70
CA VAL A 576 24.86 -21.70 -6.80
C VAL A 576 24.30 -20.52 -7.61
N ALA A 577 23.37 -20.81 -8.53
CA ALA A 577 22.80 -19.77 -9.39
C ALA A 577 22.00 -18.74 -8.57
N ALA A 578 22.29 -17.46 -8.82
CA ALA A 578 21.65 -16.29 -8.22
C ALA A 578 22.12 -15.04 -8.98
N ASP A 579 21.45 -13.90 -8.83
CA ASP A 579 21.82 -12.62 -9.46
C ASP A 579 22.92 -11.91 -8.64
N TYR A 580 24.21 -12.07 -8.97
CA TYR A 580 25.32 -11.49 -8.21
C TYR A 580 25.78 -10.12 -8.75
N ASP A 581 25.24 -9.64 -9.87
CA ASP A 581 25.58 -8.34 -10.45
C ASP A 581 24.44 -7.31 -10.43
N GLY A 582 23.22 -7.73 -10.10
CA GLY A 582 22.03 -6.92 -9.85
C GLY A 582 21.28 -6.52 -11.12
N ASP A 583 21.53 -7.22 -12.22
CA ASP A 583 20.90 -6.95 -13.52
C ASP A 583 19.49 -7.56 -13.65
N GLY A 584 19.04 -8.30 -12.65
CA GLY A 584 17.75 -8.97 -12.62
C GLY A 584 17.78 -10.37 -13.23
N LYS A 585 18.95 -10.89 -13.60
CA LYS A 585 19.14 -12.25 -14.13
C LYS A 585 19.98 -13.07 -13.17
N SER A 586 19.62 -14.34 -13.04
CA SER A 586 20.42 -15.30 -12.32
C SER A 586 21.68 -15.64 -13.10
N ASP A 587 22.82 -15.61 -12.42
CA ASP A 587 24.12 -15.92 -12.98
C ASP A 587 24.41 -17.41 -12.93
N VAL A 588 25.22 -17.87 -13.90
CA VAL A 588 25.80 -19.21 -13.86
C VAL A 588 26.99 -19.21 -12.90
N ALA A 589 26.86 -19.91 -11.78
CA ALA A 589 27.82 -19.84 -10.70
C ALA A 589 28.03 -21.18 -9.99
N VAL A 590 29.26 -21.44 -9.54
CA VAL A 590 29.63 -22.64 -8.79
C VAL A 590 30.47 -22.35 -7.56
N PHE A 591 30.27 -23.11 -6.48
CA PHE A 591 31.15 -23.18 -5.32
C PHE A 591 31.97 -24.47 -5.37
N ARG A 592 33.29 -24.35 -5.23
CA ARG A 592 34.22 -25.46 -5.19
C ARG A 592 34.61 -25.80 -3.74
N PRO A 593 34.11 -26.92 -3.18
CA PRO A 593 34.35 -27.22 -1.76
C PRO A 593 35.80 -27.52 -1.41
N SER A 594 36.59 -28.07 -2.35
CA SER A 594 37.97 -28.51 -2.13
C SER A 594 38.91 -27.36 -1.74
N ASN A 595 38.59 -26.14 -2.17
CA ASN A 595 39.38 -24.94 -1.89
C ASN A 595 38.55 -23.76 -1.35
N GLY A 596 37.22 -23.86 -1.28
CA GLY A 596 36.37 -22.78 -0.78
C GLY A 596 36.24 -21.60 -1.75
N THR A 597 36.44 -21.82 -3.05
CA THR A 597 36.37 -20.78 -4.07
C THR A 597 35.01 -20.78 -4.78
N TRP A 598 34.42 -19.60 -4.93
CA TRP A 598 33.28 -19.33 -5.80
C TRP A 598 33.78 -18.89 -7.17
N TYR A 599 33.16 -19.41 -8.21
CA TYR A 599 33.37 -18.99 -9.60
C TYR A 599 32.02 -18.49 -10.12
N LEU A 600 31.98 -17.26 -10.59
CA LEU A 600 30.76 -16.59 -11.03
C LEU A 600 30.93 -16.17 -12.49
N LEU A 601 30.03 -16.60 -13.37
CA LEU A 601 29.91 -16.07 -14.72
C LEU A 601 28.70 -15.13 -14.73
N ARG A 602 28.97 -13.86 -14.41
CA ARG A 602 27.91 -12.86 -14.24
C ARG A 602 27.39 -12.37 -15.59
N SER A 603 26.08 -12.29 -15.72
CA SER A 603 25.31 -12.02 -16.93
C SER A 603 25.78 -10.75 -17.65
N THR A 604 26.05 -9.67 -16.92
CA THR A 604 26.49 -8.38 -17.47
C THR A 604 27.88 -7.94 -17.00
N ALA A 605 28.30 -8.39 -15.82
CA ALA A 605 29.59 -8.03 -15.24
C ALA A 605 30.71 -9.05 -15.52
N GLY A 606 30.43 -10.13 -16.25
CA GLY A 606 31.40 -11.13 -16.68
C GLY A 606 31.97 -11.99 -15.55
N PHE A 607 33.03 -12.75 -15.86
CA PHE A 607 33.62 -13.73 -14.95
C PHE A 607 34.35 -13.09 -13.76
N THR A 608 34.17 -13.68 -12.58
CA THR A 608 35.00 -13.43 -11.40
C THR A 608 35.14 -14.69 -10.54
N SER A 609 36.12 -14.70 -9.64
CA SER A 609 36.27 -15.74 -8.62
C SER A 609 36.56 -15.15 -7.26
N VAL A 610 35.94 -15.70 -6.22
CA VAL A 610 36.05 -15.20 -4.85
C VAL A 610 36.35 -16.35 -3.91
N GLN A 611 37.40 -16.24 -3.09
CA GLN A 611 37.69 -17.21 -2.04
C GLN A 611 36.81 -16.89 -0.82
N PHE A 612 35.74 -17.65 -0.60
CA PHE A 612 34.84 -17.44 0.52
C PHE A 612 34.19 -18.75 0.99
N GLY A 613 34.62 -19.25 2.15
CA GLY A 613 34.19 -20.53 2.70
C GLY A 613 35.32 -21.55 2.72
N GLN A 614 34.96 -22.78 3.07
CA GLN A 614 35.90 -23.91 3.18
C GLN A 614 35.19 -25.25 2.94
N ASN A 615 35.96 -26.34 2.91
CA ASN A 615 35.39 -27.68 2.81
C ASN A 615 34.41 -27.97 3.97
N GLY A 616 33.24 -28.51 3.63
CA GLY A 616 32.14 -28.79 4.55
C GLY A 616 31.14 -27.64 4.71
N ASP A 617 31.44 -26.44 4.19
CA ASP A 617 30.47 -25.35 4.12
C ASP A 617 29.39 -25.65 3.07
N ARG A 618 28.16 -25.25 3.35
CA ARG A 618 27.01 -25.31 2.45
C ARG A 618 26.77 -23.91 1.89
N PRO A 619 26.98 -23.66 0.59
CA PRO A 619 26.68 -22.36 0.02
C PRO A 619 25.17 -22.12 0.04
N ILE A 620 24.75 -20.92 0.46
CA ILE A 620 23.33 -20.61 0.71
C ILE A 620 22.45 -20.80 -0.54
N PRO A 621 22.86 -20.37 -1.75
CA PRO A 621 22.06 -20.57 -2.96
C PRO A 621 21.84 -22.04 -3.35
N SER A 622 22.61 -22.98 -2.77
CA SER A 622 22.40 -24.41 -3.00
C SER A 622 21.26 -25.02 -2.17
N ALA A 623 20.61 -24.24 -1.28
CA ALA A 623 19.56 -24.69 -0.38
C ALA A 623 18.42 -25.45 -1.10
N PHE A 624 18.10 -25.04 -2.33
CA PHE A 624 16.98 -25.55 -3.12
C PHE A 624 17.40 -26.33 -4.37
N VAL A 625 18.71 -26.62 -4.51
CA VAL A 625 19.24 -27.49 -5.56
C VAL A 625 18.99 -28.95 -5.17
N GLN A 626 18.37 -29.73 -6.04
CA GLN A 626 17.98 -31.12 -5.76
C GLN A 626 18.64 -32.15 -6.67
#